data_AF-A0A1Y5FNI1-F1
#
_entry.id   AF-A0A1Y5FNI1-F1
#
_cell.length_a   1.000
_cell.length_b   1.000
_cell.length_c   1.000
_cell.angle_alpha   90.00
_cell.angle_beta   90.00
_cell.angle_gamma   90.00
#
_symmetry.space_group_name_H-M   'P 1'
#
loop_
_entity.id
_entity.type
_entity.pdbx_description
1 polymer ?
#
loop_
_entity_poly.entity_id
_entity_poly.type
_entity_poly.pdbx_seq_one_letter_code
_entity_poly.pdbx_strand_id
1 'polypeptide(L)'
;MPEKLANYTLEHLFGDVWQGDELSLEQRCLITCTILAALNREAEQRIHFPGAKNIGVTREQLEAMISHAAHYVGWPVAGSR
;
A
#
# COMPACT_ATOMS: atom_id res chain seq x y z
N MET A 1 2.94 14.88 14.38
CA MET A 1 2.74 15.38 12.99
C MET A 1 2.28 16.83 13.07
N PRO A 2 2.82 17.76 12.26
CA PRO A 2 2.33 19.14 12.22
C PRO A 2 0.83 19.20 11.89
N GLU A 3 0.07 20.12 12.49
CA GLU A 3 -1.40 20.22 12.32
C GLU A 3 -1.83 20.30 10.86
N LYS A 4 -1.15 21.14 10.07
CA LYS A 4 -1.40 21.27 8.64
C LYS A 4 -1.27 19.93 7.88
N LEU A 5 -0.30 19.10 8.27
CA LEU A 5 -0.09 17.78 7.66
C LEU A 5 -1.14 16.76 8.13
N ALA A 6 -1.64 16.91 9.36
CA ALA A 6 -2.78 16.12 9.85
C ALA A 6 -4.04 16.41 9.05
N ASN A 7 -4.33 17.69 8.80
CA ASN A 7 -5.49 18.10 8.02
C ASN A 7 -5.39 17.60 6.57
N TYR A 8 -4.21 17.69 5.93
CA TYR A 8 -4.02 17.09 4.59
C TYR A 8 -4.22 15.57 4.57
N THR A 9 -3.77 14.88 5.60
CA THR A 9 -3.97 13.43 5.73
C THR A 9 -5.45 13.08 5.84
N LEU A 10 -6.20 13.80 6.68
CA LEU A 10 -7.61 13.50 6.93
C LEU A 10 -8.51 13.94 5.77
N GLU A 11 -8.40 15.21 5.37
CA GLU A 11 -9.35 15.81 4.42
C GLU A 11 -9.02 15.43 2.98
N HIS A 12 -7.75 15.48 2.58
CA HIS A 12 -7.39 15.25 1.18
C HIS A 12 -7.04 13.79 0.91
N LEU A 13 -6.11 13.19 1.68
CA LEU A 13 -5.74 11.81 1.43
C LEU A 13 -6.95 10.89 1.67
N PHE A 14 -7.52 10.86 2.88
CA PHE A 14 -8.61 9.94 3.19
C PHE A 14 -9.99 10.44 2.75
N GLY A 15 -10.24 11.75 2.78
CA GLY A 15 -11.54 12.32 2.40
C GLY A 15 -11.78 12.44 0.89
N ASP A 16 -10.73 12.35 0.06
CA ASP A 16 -10.82 12.52 -1.40
C ASP A 16 -10.04 11.42 -2.14
N VAL A 17 -8.71 11.34 -1.99
CA VAL A 17 -7.86 10.41 -2.76
C VAL A 17 -8.20 8.93 -2.53
N TRP A 18 -8.67 8.55 -1.33
CA TRP A 18 -9.11 7.18 -1.03
C TRP A 18 -10.58 6.90 -1.37
N GLN A 19 -11.30 7.89 -1.89
CA GLN A 19 -12.71 7.80 -2.25
C GLN A 19 -12.89 7.63 -3.77
N GLY A 20 -14.13 7.39 -4.20
CA GLY A 20 -14.51 7.24 -5.61
C GLY A 20 -14.60 5.78 -6.08
N ASP A 21 -15.32 5.58 -7.18
CA ASP A 21 -15.70 4.27 -7.70
C ASP A 21 -14.76 3.75 -8.80
N GLU A 22 -13.81 4.57 -9.26
CA GLU A 22 -12.87 4.24 -10.33
C GLU A 22 -11.83 3.20 -9.89
N LEU A 23 -11.49 3.20 -8.60
CA LEU A 23 -10.67 2.19 -7.96
C LEU A 23 -11.34 1.73 -6.67
N SER A 24 -11.53 0.42 -6.55
CA SER A 24 -12.02 -0.19 -5.32
C SER A 24 -11.03 0.01 -4.17
N LEU A 25 -11.53 -0.09 -2.94
CA LEU A 25 -10.69 -0.04 -1.75
C LEU A 25 -9.57 -1.09 -1.79
N GLU A 26 -9.90 -2.29 -2.28
CA GLU A 26 -8.93 -3.39 -2.45
C GLU A 26 -7.81 -3.00 -3.43
N GLN A 27 -8.16 -2.40 -4.57
CA GLN A 27 -7.19 -1.93 -5.57
C GLN A 27 -6.28 -0.84 -4.99
N ARG A 28 -6.83 0.14 -4.28
CA ARG A 28 -6.05 1.21 -3.64
C ARG A 28 -5.08 0.66 -2.59
N CYS A 29 -5.53 -0.32 -1.79
CA CYS A 29 -4.68 -1.01 -0.84
C CYS A 29 -3.54 -1.78 -1.50
N LEU A 30 -3.81 -2.56 -2.55
CA LEU A 30 -2.79 -3.30 -3.30
C LEU A 30 -1.77 -2.35 -3.95
N ILE A 31 -2.23 -1.26 -4.57
CA ILE A 31 -1.35 -0.22 -5.14
C ILE A 31 -0.44 0.38 -4.06
N THR A 32 -1.02 0.76 -2.92
CA THR A 32 -0.27 1.31 -1.78
C THR A 32 0.78 0.32 -1.28
N CYS A 33 0.41 -0.95 -1.08
CA CYS A 33 1.34 -2.00 -0.66
C CYS A 33 2.47 -2.21 -1.67
N THR A 34 2.16 -2.18 -2.97
CA THR A 34 3.14 -2.29 -4.05
C THR A 34 4.15 -1.15 -4.01
N ILE A 35 3.68 0.10 -3.85
CA ILE A 35 4.54 1.29 -3.77
C ILE A 35 5.42 1.24 -2.52
N LEU A 36 4.88 0.84 -1.37
CA LEU A 36 5.65 0.72 -0.13
C LEU A 36 6.71 -0.38 -0.20
N ALA A 37 6.40 -1.49 -0.88
CA ALA A 37 7.38 -2.52 -1.21
C ALA A 37 8.49 -1.93 -2.09
N ALA A 38 8.12 -1.35 -3.24
CA ALA A 38 9.05 -0.72 -4.20
C ALA A 38 10.00 0.31 -3.56
N LEU A 39 9.51 1.09 -2.61
CA LEU A 39 10.27 2.13 -1.91
C LEU A 39 11.03 1.63 -0.67
N ASN A 40 10.98 0.34 -0.38
CA ASN A 40 11.56 -0.29 0.81
C ASN A 40 11.17 0.40 2.13
N ARG A 41 9.88 0.74 2.28
CA ARG A 41 9.33 1.40 3.47
C ARG A 41 8.79 0.39 4.49
N GLU A 42 9.66 -0.43 5.04
CA GLU A 42 9.30 -1.55 5.95
C GLU A 42 8.37 -1.14 7.12
N ALA A 43 8.60 0.04 7.73
CA ALA A 43 7.76 0.54 8.82
C ALA A 43 6.29 0.72 8.40
N GLU A 44 6.06 1.25 7.20
CA GLU A 44 4.73 1.44 6.65
C GLU A 44 4.13 0.12 6.15
N GLN A 45 4.96 -0.77 5.57
CA GLN A 45 4.51 -2.11 5.17
C GLN A 45 3.92 -2.90 6.34
N ARG A 46 4.51 -2.78 7.55
CA ARG A 46 3.99 -3.41 8.78
C ARG A 46 2.60 -2.93 9.18
N ILE A 47 2.15 -1.78 8.69
CA ILE A 47 0.82 -1.22 8.94
C ILE A 47 -0.12 -1.59 7.79
N HIS A 48 0.31 -1.36 6.55
CA HIS A 48 -0.53 -1.50 5.37
C HIS A 48 -0.80 -2.96 4.96
N PHE A 49 0.14 -3.89 5.16
CA PHE A 49 -0.08 -5.29 4.79
C PHE A 49 -1.13 -5.98 5.68
N PRO A 50 -1.12 -5.80 7.02
CA PRO A 50 -2.25 -6.22 7.85
C PRO A 50 -3.57 -5.53 7.48
N GLY A 51 -3.54 -4.22 7.20
CA GLY A 51 -4.72 -3.48 6.76
C GLY A 51 -5.33 -4.04 5.48
N ALA A 52 -4.50 -4.36 4.48
CA ALA A 52 -4.92 -4.99 3.24
C ALA A 52 -5.61 -6.34 3.49
N LYS A 53 -5.05 -7.18 4.37
CA LYS A 53 -5.68 -8.46 4.74
C LYS A 53 -7.03 -8.28 5.43
N ASN A 54 -7.15 -7.28 6.30
CA ASN A 54 -8.40 -7.02 7.03
C ASN A 54 -9.57 -6.63 6.11
N ILE A 55 -9.27 -6.06 4.95
CA ILE A 55 -10.29 -5.71 3.95
C ILE A 55 -10.51 -6.81 2.88
N GLY A 56 -9.86 -7.97 3.02
CA GLY A 56 -10.07 -9.13 2.16
C GLY A 56 -8.97 -9.42 1.15
N VAL A 57 -7.88 -8.63 1.09
CA VAL A 57 -6.74 -8.97 0.23
C VAL A 57 -6.09 -10.26 0.75
N THR A 58 -6.09 -11.28 -0.10
CA THR A 58 -5.56 -12.60 0.23
C THR A 58 -4.02 -12.59 0.30
N ARG A 59 -3.46 -13.58 1.00
CA ARG A 59 -2.01 -13.76 1.07
C ARG A 59 -1.42 -14.00 -0.31
N GLU A 60 -2.13 -14.77 -1.13
CA GLU A 60 -1.76 -15.14 -2.49
C GLU A 60 -1.68 -13.90 -3.40
N GLN A 61 -2.62 -12.96 -3.25
CA GLN A 61 -2.56 -11.67 -3.98
C GLN A 61 -1.34 -10.84 -3.57
N LEU A 62 -0.99 -10.78 -2.27
CA LEU A 62 0.19 -10.06 -1.80
C LEU A 62 1.49 -10.70 -2.31
N GLU A 63 1.58 -12.03 -2.31
CA GLU A 63 2.75 -12.75 -2.84
C GLU A 63 2.91 -12.56 -4.35
N ALA A 64 1.79 -12.63 -5.10
CA ALA A 64 1.78 -12.36 -6.53
C ALA A 64 2.20 -10.92 -6.84
N MET A 65 1.70 -9.95 -6.05
CA MET A 65 2.07 -8.54 -6.14
C MET A 65 3.57 -8.33 -5.93
N ILE A 66 4.16 -8.89 -4.86
CA ILE A 66 5.59 -8.78 -4.56
C ILE A 66 6.43 -9.43 -5.67
N SER A 67 6.03 -10.62 -6.11
CA SER A 67 6.72 -11.35 -7.19
C SER A 67 6.69 -10.58 -8.51
N HIS A 68 5.56 -9.94 -8.83
CA HIS A 68 5.45 -9.08 -10.00
C HIS A 68 6.35 -7.85 -9.88
N ALA A 69 6.26 -7.13 -8.76
CA ALA A 69 7.06 -5.94 -8.50
C ALA A 69 8.57 -6.23 -8.58
N ALA A 70 9.03 -7.38 -8.08
CA ALA A 70 10.44 -7.81 -8.12
C ALA A 70 11.09 -7.66 -9.51
N HIS A 71 10.33 -7.90 -10.59
CA HIS A 71 10.82 -7.82 -11.96
C HIS A 71 11.06 -6.37 -12.43
N TYR A 72 10.37 -5.40 -11.84
CA TYR A 72 10.43 -3.99 -12.21
C TYR A 72 11.28 -3.15 -11.26
N VAL A 73 11.30 -3.52 -9.97
CA VAL A 73 12.02 -2.77 -8.94
C VAL A 73 13.26 -3.49 -8.40
N GLY A 74 13.52 -4.70 -8.90
CA GLY A 74 14.68 -5.52 -8.55
C GLY A 74 14.39 -6.54 -7.45
N TRP A 75 14.99 -7.73 -7.61
CA TRP A 75 14.89 -8.84 -6.64
C TRP A 75 15.20 -8.49 -5.18
N PRO A 76 16.17 -7.61 -4.85
CA PRO A 76 16.44 -7.24 -3.46
C PRO A 76 15.23 -6.64 -2.73
N VAL A 77 14.33 -5.99 -3.46
CA VAL A 77 13.12 -5.38 -2.91
C VAL A 77 12.03 -6.42 -2.60
N ALA A 78 12.04 -7.56 -3.31
CA ALA A 78 11.14 -8.67 -2.99
C ALA A 78 11.65 -9.52 -1.79
N GLY A 79 12.95 -9.49 -1.54
CA GLY A 79 13.60 -10.21 -0.45
C GLY A 79 13.80 -9.40 0.84
N SER A 80 13.45 -8.10 0.85
CA SER A 80 13.47 -7.27 2.06
C SER A 80 12.43 -7.78 3.06
N ARG A 81 12.81 -7.84 4.34
CA ARG A 81 12.08 -8.55 5.40
C ARG A 81 11.05 -7.72 6.13
#